data_AF-A0A7X9I483-F1
#
_entry.id   AF-A0A7X9I483-F1
#
_cell.length_a   1.000
_cell.length_b   1.000
_cell.length_c   1.000
_cell.angle_alpha   90.00
_cell.angle_beta   90.00
_cell.angle_gamma   90.00
#
_symmetry.space_group_name_H-M   'P 1'
#
loop_
_entity.id
_entity.type
_entity.pdbx_description
1 polymer ?
#
loop_
_entity_poly.entity_id
_entity_poly.type
_entity_poly.pdbx_seq_one_letter_code
_entity_poly.pdbx_strand_id
1 'polypeptide(L)'
;MKHLIKVVGQFLLVNLIIGLLTSPWIVLYGPFPNLRSTVVGAIGTSMHWYWLEYLISDDEITQLLADTQDTNSVDGQEGLNQFSNSHSDDIKLTTVSSTRFQGYLMEISDPTRIKIGIAETIGQKGQTTSEIARQYGAVAAVNGGGFDDPYGTGNGRDPFGVVISGGFFVEGADLTAPVPLIGLNHQGVLFSGKFTSQQMIDMHIVEGISFYPA
;
A
#
# COMPACT_ATOMS: atom_id res chain seq x y z
N MET A 1 35.88 -24.29 36.47
CA MET A 1 35.18 -24.28 35.15
C MET A 1 33.67 -24.10 35.26
N LYS A 2 32.92 -24.96 35.99
CA LYS A 2 31.45 -24.84 36.13
C LYS A 2 30.95 -23.51 36.74
N HIS A 3 31.65 -22.97 37.74
CA HIS A 3 31.33 -21.68 38.35
C HIS A 3 31.49 -20.51 37.36
N LEU A 4 32.59 -20.50 36.59
CA LEU A 4 32.86 -19.48 35.59
C LEU A 4 31.79 -19.48 34.49
N ILE A 5 31.40 -20.67 34.01
CA ILE A 5 30.33 -20.81 33.00
C ILE A 5 28.99 -20.27 33.53
N LYS A 6 28.65 -20.55 34.80
CA LYS A 6 27.43 -20.03 35.42
C LYS A 6 27.43 -18.51 35.52
N VAL A 7 28.54 -17.90 35.96
CA VAL A 7 28.67 -16.44 36.09
C VAL A 7 28.61 -15.76 34.72
N VAL A 8 29.29 -16.29 33.71
CA VAL A 8 29.23 -15.77 32.34
C VAL A 8 27.82 -15.90 31.77
N GLY A 9 27.15 -17.03 32.00
CA GLY A 9 25.76 -17.23 31.59
C GLY A 9 24.80 -16.23 32.25
N GLN A 10 24.94 -15.99 33.55
CA GLN A 10 24.15 -14.99 34.27
C GLN A 10 24.43 -13.57 33.77
N PHE A 11 25.69 -13.24 33.49
CA PHE A 11 26.07 -11.94 32.93
C PHE A 11 25.44 -11.70 31.55
N LEU A 12 25.49 -12.69 30.64
CA LEU A 12 24.87 -12.59 29.33
C LEU A 12 23.35 -12.47 29.43
N LEU A 13 22.71 -13.24 30.32
CA LEU A 13 21.28 -13.17 30.56
C LEU A 13 20.85 -11.78 31.04
N VAL A 14 21.57 -11.21 32.01
CA VAL A 14 21.26 -9.87 32.54
C VAL A 14 21.41 -8.81 31.45
N ASN A 15 22.48 -8.85 30.66
CA ASN A 15 22.67 -7.90 29.56
C ASN A 15 21.61 -8.05 28.46
N LEU A 16 21.18 -9.28 28.16
CA LEU A 16 20.08 -9.52 27.23
C LEU A 16 18.77 -8.90 27.73
N ILE A 17 18.44 -9.09 29.02
CA ILE A 17 17.23 -8.51 29.63
C ILE A 17 17.30 -6.98 29.59
N ILE A 18 18.44 -6.38 29.98
CA ILE A 18 18.63 -4.93 29.92
C ILE A 18 18.50 -4.43 28.48
N GLY A 19 19.10 -5.14 27.52
CA GLY A 19 19.02 -4.82 26.09
C GLY A 19 17.57 -4.82 25.60
N LEU A 20 16.78 -5.84 25.92
CA LEU A 20 15.38 -5.94 25.53
C LEU A 20 14.49 -4.86 26.17
N LEU A 21 14.77 -4.48 27.42
CA LEU A 21 14.01 -3.44 28.12
C LEU A 21 14.37 -2.03 27.63
N THR A 22 15.62 -1.81 27.22
CA THR A 22 16.10 -0.49 26.77
C THR A 22 15.95 -0.29 25.26
N SER A 23 15.88 -1.36 24.46
CA SER A 23 15.83 -1.25 23.00
C SER A 23 14.68 -0.42 22.46
N PRO A 24 13.42 -0.49 22.97
CA PRO A 24 12.35 0.35 22.44
C PRO A 24 12.65 1.85 22.62
N TRP A 25 13.20 2.22 23.79
CA TRP A 25 13.58 3.61 24.08
C TRP A 25 14.73 4.09 23.20
N ILE A 26 15.74 3.24 22.96
CA ILE A 26 16.87 3.57 22.08
C ILE A 26 16.40 3.69 20.62
N VAL A 27 15.45 2.87 20.17
CA VAL A 27 14.90 2.95 18.82
C VAL A 27 14.09 4.23 18.62
N LEU A 28 13.29 4.62 19.61
CA LEU A 28 12.38 5.77 19.49
C LEU A 28 13.06 7.13 19.77
N TYR A 29 14.00 7.18 20.72
CA TYR A 29 14.63 8.42 21.19
C TYR A 29 16.15 8.44 21.04
N GLY A 30 16.76 7.38 20.52
CA GLY A 30 18.19 7.33 20.28
C GLY A 30 18.63 8.10 19.03
N PRO A 31 19.95 8.22 18.79
CA PRO A 31 20.51 9.00 17.70
C PRO A 31 20.47 8.29 16.34
N PHE A 32 19.40 7.52 16.07
CA PHE A 32 19.26 6.69 14.86
C PHE A 32 18.00 7.08 14.07
N PRO A 33 18.01 8.24 13.37
CA PRO A 33 16.82 8.80 12.74
C PRO A 33 16.19 7.85 11.69
N ASN A 34 17.00 7.16 10.89
CA ASN A 34 16.50 6.20 9.90
C ASN A 34 15.83 4.98 10.52
N LEU A 35 16.34 4.50 11.66
CA LEU A 35 15.74 3.38 12.38
C LEU A 35 14.42 3.80 13.02
N ARG A 36 14.40 5.00 13.63
CA ARG A 36 13.21 5.62 14.18
C ARG A 36 12.14 5.77 13.09
N SER A 37 12.44 6.41 11.96
CA SER A 37 11.48 6.62 10.87
C SER A 37 10.95 5.31 10.29
N THR A 38 11.81 4.30 10.11
CA THR A 38 11.38 2.98 9.62
C THR A 38 10.39 2.32 10.57
N VAL A 39 10.67 2.32 11.89
CA VAL A 39 9.81 1.69 12.88
C VAL A 39 8.50 2.47 13.07
N VAL A 40 8.57 3.79 13.15
CA VAL A 40 7.40 4.65 13.26
C VAL A 40 6.52 4.53 12.02
N GLY A 41 7.11 4.56 10.82
CA GLY A 41 6.40 4.32 9.58
C GLY A 41 5.71 2.96 9.57
N ALA A 42 6.43 1.88 9.89
CA ALA A 42 5.87 0.53 9.92
C ALA A 42 4.70 0.38 10.90
N ILE A 43 4.78 0.99 12.09
CA ILE A 43 3.68 0.97 13.07
C ILE A 43 2.53 1.86 12.58
N GLY A 44 2.83 3.04 12.06
CA GLY A 44 1.86 4.01 11.58
C GLY A 44 1.05 3.53 10.39
N THR A 45 1.65 2.73 9.50
CA THR A 45 0.96 2.06 8.39
C THR A 45 0.33 0.72 8.77
N SER A 46 0.38 0.32 10.04
CA SER A 46 -0.23 -0.91 10.53
C SER A 46 -1.60 -0.65 11.17
N MET A 47 -2.37 -1.72 11.41
CA MET A 47 -3.60 -1.64 12.20
C MET A 47 -3.37 -1.24 13.68
N HIS A 48 -2.13 -1.14 14.13
CA HIS A 48 -1.74 -0.81 15.51
C HIS A 48 -1.21 0.62 15.64
N TRP A 49 -1.51 1.50 14.68
CA TRP A 49 -1.02 2.88 14.63
C TRP A 49 -1.24 3.65 15.95
N TYR A 50 -2.33 3.37 16.67
CA TYR A 50 -2.68 3.97 17.96
C TYR A 50 -1.63 3.79 19.06
N TRP A 51 -0.69 2.83 18.91
CA TRP A 51 0.43 2.67 19.85
C TRP A 51 1.41 3.84 19.78
N LEU A 52 1.48 4.54 18.64
CA LEU A 52 2.35 5.69 18.46
C LEU A 52 1.90 6.90 19.29
N GLU A 53 0.59 7.07 19.52
CA GLU A 53 0.04 8.17 20.34
C GLU A 53 0.59 8.16 21.78
N TYR A 54 0.91 6.98 22.31
CA TYR A 54 1.49 6.83 23.66
C TYR A 54 3.00 7.08 23.70
N LEU A 55 3.67 7.09 22.55
CA LEU A 55 5.13 7.05 22.46
C LEU A 55 5.72 8.30 21.81
N ILE A 56 5.00 8.98 20.93
CA ILE A 56 5.47 10.11 20.15
C ILE A 56 4.36 11.16 20.09
N SER A 57 4.70 12.44 20.08
CA SER A 57 3.70 13.50 19.92
C SER A 57 3.12 13.52 18.50
N ASP A 58 1.85 13.94 18.38
CA ASP A 58 1.12 13.99 17.11
C ASP A 58 1.85 14.82 16.02
N ASP A 59 2.54 15.88 16.42
CA ASP A 59 3.33 16.74 15.53
C ASP A 59 4.53 16.00 14.91
N GLU A 60 5.23 15.15 15.69
CA GLU A 60 6.36 14.36 15.21
C GLU A 60 5.91 13.18 14.32
N ILE A 61 4.77 12.56 14.64
CA ILE A 61 4.17 11.51 13.80
C ILE A 61 3.83 12.08 12.43
N THR A 62 3.19 13.25 12.41
CA THR A 62 2.79 13.93 11.17
C THR A 62 3.99 14.30 10.32
N GLN A 63 5.06 14.83 10.90
CA GLN A 63 6.29 15.15 10.16
C GLN A 63 6.97 13.90 9.57
N LEU A 64 7.07 12.81 10.33
CA LEU A 64 7.71 11.57 9.87
C LEU A 64 6.90 10.86 8.78
N LEU A 65 5.57 10.91 8.85
CA LEU A 65 4.69 10.36 7.82
C LEU A 65 4.64 11.26 6.57
N ALA A 66 4.66 12.58 6.74
CA ALA A 66 4.67 13.54 5.63
C ALA A 66 5.92 13.42 4.75
N ASP A 67 7.09 13.15 5.34
CA ASP A 67 8.34 12.95 4.61
C ASP A 67 8.35 11.65 3.78
N THR A 68 7.42 10.73 4.06
CA THR A 68 7.21 9.49 3.28
C THR A 68 6.13 9.67 2.20
N GLN A 69 5.35 10.73 2.29
CA GLN A 69 4.26 11.09 1.38
C GLN A 69 4.78 12.10 0.37
N ASP A 70 5.78 11.70 -0.42
CA ASP A 70 6.30 12.57 -1.48
C ASP A 70 5.17 12.79 -2.50
N THR A 71 4.70 14.03 -2.52
CA THR A 71 3.59 14.58 -3.26
C THR A 71 3.89 14.63 -4.76
N ASN A 72 4.00 13.46 -5.39
CA ASN A 72 3.82 13.36 -6.84
C ASN A 72 2.32 13.36 -7.16
N SER A 73 1.62 14.39 -6.67
CA SER A 73 0.38 14.86 -7.26
C SER A 73 0.78 15.47 -8.61
N VAL A 74 1.00 14.62 -9.61
CA VAL A 74 1.02 15.09 -10.99
C VAL A 74 -0.41 15.54 -11.25
N ASP A 75 -0.62 16.85 -11.18
CA ASP A 75 -1.84 17.51 -11.60
C ASP A 75 -2.09 17.05 -13.05
N GLY A 76 -3.04 16.12 -13.20
CA GLY A 76 -3.10 15.15 -14.30
C GLY A 76 -3.53 15.72 -15.64
N GLN A 77 -3.20 16.98 -15.94
CA GLN A 77 -3.60 17.66 -17.16
C GLN A 77 -2.43 17.98 -18.10
N GLU A 78 -1.20 18.11 -17.59
CA GLU A 78 -0.03 18.42 -18.41
C GLU A 78 0.58 17.17 -19.05
N GLY A 79 -0.16 16.51 -19.95
CA GLY A 79 0.34 15.36 -20.71
C GLY A 79 -0.71 14.60 -21.52
N LEU A 80 -1.99 14.80 -21.21
CA LEU A 80 -3.11 14.08 -21.84
C LEU A 80 -3.19 14.28 -23.36
N ASN A 81 -2.77 15.44 -23.85
CA ASN A 81 -2.87 15.79 -25.28
C ASN A 81 -1.84 15.07 -26.16
N GLN A 82 -0.87 14.34 -25.59
CA GLN A 82 0.15 13.59 -26.34
C GLN A 82 0.12 12.08 -26.06
N PHE A 83 -0.79 11.60 -25.22
CA PHE A 83 -0.88 10.18 -24.93
C PHE A 83 -1.42 9.42 -26.16
N SER A 84 -0.59 8.54 -26.71
CA SER A 84 -0.95 7.64 -27.81
C SER A 84 -0.62 6.21 -27.39
N ASN A 85 -1.63 5.36 -27.33
CA ASN A 85 -1.47 3.96 -27.02
C ASN A 85 -1.18 3.18 -28.31
N SER A 86 -0.05 2.47 -28.35
CA SER A 86 0.35 1.65 -29.48
C SER A 86 -0.40 0.32 -29.57
N HIS A 87 -1.15 -0.05 -28.53
CA HIS A 87 -1.83 -1.34 -28.39
C HIS A 87 -0.91 -2.54 -28.57
N SER A 88 0.35 -2.42 -28.12
CA SER A 88 1.30 -3.53 -28.14
C SER A 88 0.95 -4.56 -27.05
N ASP A 89 1.05 -5.84 -27.42
CA ASP A 89 0.90 -6.96 -26.49
C ASP A 89 2.13 -7.18 -25.59
N ASP A 90 3.20 -6.40 -25.78
CA ASP A 90 4.45 -6.52 -25.03
C ASP A 90 4.25 -6.33 -23.53
N ILE A 91 4.81 -7.29 -22.77
CA ILE A 91 4.93 -7.25 -21.31
C ILE A 91 6.38 -7.54 -20.99
N LYS A 92 7.02 -6.64 -20.24
CA LYS A 92 8.41 -6.81 -19.81
C LYS A 92 8.46 -6.99 -18.30
N LEU A 93 9.06 -8.09 -17.86
CA LEU A 93 9.29 -8.38 -16.44
C LEU A 93 10.77 -8.20 -16.13
N THR A 94 11.07 -7.28 -15.22
CA THR A 94 12.42 -7.02 -14.72
C THR A 94 12.51 -7.44 -13.26
N THR A 95 13.47 -8.28 -12.90
CA THR A 95 13.75 -8.57 -11.49
C THR A 95 14.59 -7.46 -10.89
N VAL A 96 14.15 -6.93 -9.75
CA VAL A 96 14.89 -5.94 -8.96
C VAL A 96 15.46 -6.64 -7.75
N SER A 97 16.78 -6.68 -7.65
CA SER A 97 17.49 -7.40 -6.60
C SER A 97 18.45 -6.50 -5.86
N SER A 98 18.41 -6.55 -4.53
CA SER A 98 19.43 -5.98 -3.66
C SER A 98 19.78 -6.96 -2.53
N THR A 99 20.77 -6.61 -1.72
CA THR A 99 21.07 -7.36 -0.49
C THR A 99 19.95 -7.33 0.54
N ARG A 100 18.98 -6.41 0.41
CA ARG A 100 17.92 -6.19 1.40
C ARG A 100 16.53 -6.59 0.91
N PHE A 101 16.31 -6.66 -0.40
CA PHE A 101 15.00 -6.99 -0.97
C PHE A 101 15.11 -7.64 -2.34
N GLN A 102 14.07 -8.37 -2.69
CA GLN A 102 13.83 -8.95 -4.00
C GLN A 102 12.46 -8.51 -4.47
N GLY A 103 12.34 -8.07 -5.72
CA GLY A 103 11.11 -7.57 -6.29
C GLY A 103 11.02 -7.81 -7.78
N TYR A 104 9.83 -7.56 -8.33
CA TYR A 104 9.54 -7.66 -9.75
C TYR A 104 8.91 -6.34 -10.20
N LEU A 105 9.39 -5.83 -11.34
CA LEU A 105 8.81 -4.70 -12.04
C LEU A 105 8.22 -5.23 -13.35
N MET A 106 6.92 -5.02 -13.55
CA MET A 106 6.22 -5.38 -14.77
C MET A 106 5.83 -4.11 -15.53
N GLU A 107 6.36 -3.98 -16.75
CA GLU A 107 6.00 -2.91 -17.68
C GLU A 107 5.00 -3.49 -18.70
N ILE A 108 3.83 -2.84 -18.81
CA ILE A 108 2.75 -3.24 -19.72
C ILE A 108 2.61 -2.14 -20.76
N SER A 109 2.94 -2.44 -22.02
CA SER A 109 2.99 -1.43 -23.08
C SER A 109 1.61 -0.89 -23.46
N ASP A 110 0.56 -1.73 -23.40
CA ASP A 110 -0.84 -1.31 -23.55
C ASP A 110 -1.57 -1.32 -22.19
N PRO A 111 -1.73 -0.15 -21.54
CA PRO A 111 -2.38 -0.05 -20.24
C PRO A 111 -3.88 -0.41 -20.25
N THR A 112 -4.57 -0.42 -21.40
CA THR A 112 -6.00 -0.77 -21.47
C THR A 112 -6.26 -2.26 -21.20
N ARG A 113 -5.19 -3.08 -21.20
CA ARG A 113 -5.21 -4.50 -20.83
C ARG A 113 -5.22 -4.73 -19.32
N ILE A 114 -4.94 -3.71 -18.52
CA ILE A 114 -5.00 -3.79 -17.05
C ILE A 114 -6.48 -3.82 -16.63
N LYS A 115 -6.81 -4.71 -15.69
CA LYS A 115 -8.16 -4.90 -15.15
C LYS A 115 -8.15 -4.94 -13.63
N ILE A 116 -9.12 -4.29 -12.99
CA ILE A 116 -9.38 -4.49 -11.57
C ILE A 116 -10.09 -5.83 -11.40
N GLY A 117 -9.36 -6.78 -10.82
CA GLY A 117 -9.92 -8.08 -10.43
C GLY A 117 -10.68 -7.97 -9.11
N ILE A 118 -11.94 -8.41 -9.12
CA ILE A 118 -12.83 -8.36 -7.95
C ILE A 118 -13.11 -9.78 -7.48
N ALA A 119 -13.14 -9.97 -6.16
CA ALA A 119 -13.54 -11.24 -5.58
C ALA A 119 -15.01 -11.55 -5.89
N GLU A 120 -15.31 -12.76 -6.37
CA GLU A 120 -16.69 -13.20 -6.68
C GLU A 120 -17.61 -13.15 -5.45
N THR A 121 -17.03 -13.30 -4.26
CA THR A 121 -17.73 -13.31 -2.97
C THR A 121 -17.59 -11.99 -2.20
N ILE A 122 -17.32 -10.88 -2.90
CA ILE A 122 -17.29 -9.52 -2.32
C ILE A 122 -18.51 -9.25 -1.42
N GLY A 123 -18.28 -8.57 -0.29
CA GLY A 123 -19.27 -8.38 0.79
C GLY A 123 -19.42 -9.57 1.75
N GLN A 124 -18.96 -10.76 1.38
CA GLN A 124 -18.98 -11.95 2.25
C GLN A 124 -17.57 -12.38 2.68
N LYS A 125 -16.68 -12.54 1.70
CA LYS A 125 -15.28 -12.93 1.88
C LYS A 125 -14.48 -12.51 0.65
N GLY A 126 -13.27 -12.05 0.87
CA GLY A 126 -12.26 -11.87 -0.16
C GLY A 126 -11.72 -13.20 -0.69
N GLN A 127 -10.95 -13.09 -1.77
CA GLN A 127 -10.24 -14.20 -2.40
C GLN A 127 -8.76 -13.86 -2.49
N THR A 128 -7.92 -14.89 -2.58
CA THR A 128 -6.49 -14.64 -2.82
C THR A 128 -6.30 -14.05 -4.21
N THR A 129 -5.28 -13.21 -4.39
CA THR A 129 -4.91 -12.67 -5.71
C THR A 129 -4.73 -13.77 -6.75
N SER A 130 -4.23 -14.93 -6.34
CA SER A 130 -4.04 -16.10 -7.22
C SER A 130 -5.35 -16.72 -7.72
N GLU A 131 -6.43 -16.66 -6.93
CA GLU A 131 -7.76 -17.16 -7.31
C GLU A 131 -8.40 -16.19 -8.28
N ILE A 132 -8.38 -14.90 -7.96
CA ILE A 132 -8.91 -13.83 -8.83
C ILE A 132 -8.17 -13.85 -10.18
N ALA A 133 -6.84 -13.99 -10.18
CA ALA A 133 -6.06 -14.09 -11.41
C ALA A 133 -6.51 -15.25 -12.31
N ARG A 134 -6.76 -16.43 -11.71
CA ARG A 134 -7.26 -17.61 -12.44
C ARG A 134 -8.66 -17.40 -13.00
N GLN A 135 -9.54 -16.75 -12.24
CA GLN A 135 -10.92 -16.45 -12.67
C GLN A 135 -10.94 -15.51 -13.87
N TYR A 136 -10.06 -14.52 -13.88
CA TYR A 136 -9.95 -13.54 -14.97
C TYR A 136 -9.08 -14.04 -16.14
N GLY A 137 -8.46 -15.22 -16.03
CA GLY A 137 -7.50 -15.71 -17.03
C GLY A 137 -6.27 -14.79 -17.18
N ALA A 138 -5.87 -14.12 -16.10
CA ALA A 138 -4.82 -13.12 -16.12
C ALA A 138 -3.42 -13.76 -16.25
N VAL A 139 -2.54 -13.12 -17.02
CA VAL A 139 -1.13 -13.51 -17.16
C VAL A 139 -0.34 -13.22 -15.87
N ALA A 140 -0.74 -12.18 -15.14
CA ALA A 140 -0.18 -11.81 -13.84
C ALA A 140 -1.20 -10.99 -13.04
N ALA A 141 -1.04 -10.95 -11.72
CA ALA A 141 -1.84 -10.13 -10.83
C ALA A 141 -1.04 -9.73 -9.60
N VAL A 142 -1.36 -8.57 -9.05
CA VAL A 142 -0.85 -8.06 -7.77
C VAL A 142 -2.04 -7.64 -6.91
N ASN A 143 -1.89 -7.63 -5.59
CA ASN A 143 -2.90 -7.02 -4.73
C ASN A 143 -2.98 -5.51 -5.04
N GLY A 144 -4.20 -4.98 -5.06
CA GLY A 144 -4.46 -3.60 -5.46
C GLY A 144 -5.04 -2.77 -4.31
N GLY A 145 -6.37 -2.72 -4.24
CA GLY A 145 -7.10 -1.85 -3.32
C GLY A 145 -7.09 -2.30 -1.86
N GLY A 146 -7.60 -1.42 -1.01
CA GLY A 146 -7.76 -1.66 0.42
C GLY A 146 -9.07 -2.36 0.75
N PHE A 147 -9.17 -2.87 1.98
CA PHE A 147 -10.43 -3.37 2.53
C PHE A 147 -10.54 -2.99 4.00
N ASP A 148 -11.76 -2.73 4.44
CA ASP A 148 -12.07 -2.50 5.84
C ASP A 148 -12.02 -3.83 6.61
N ASP A 149 -11.30 -3.83 7.73
CA ASP A 149 -11.21 -4.98 8.63
C ASP A 149 -11.37 -4.55 10.10
N PRO A 150 -12.55 -4.04 10.48
CA PRO A 150 -12.79 -3.49 11.82
C PRO A 150 -12.60 -4.54 12.94
N TYR A 151 -12.66 -5.82 12.60
CA TYR A 151 -12.53 -6.93 13.55
C TYR A 151 -11.19 -7.67 13.45
N GLY A 152 -10.25 -7.23 12.61
CA GLY A 152 -8.93 -7.87 12.47
C GLY A 152 -8.98 -9.31 11.95
N THR A 153 -10.03 -9.66 11.20
CA THR A 153 -10.26 -11.00 10.67
C THR A 153 -9.49 -11.29 9.39
N GLY A 154 -9.00 -10.25 8.71
CA GLY A 154 -8.27 -10.33 7.44
C GLY A 154 -9.10 -10.96 6.32
N ASN A 155 -10.43 -10.89 6.39
CA ASN A 155 -11.30 -11.62 5.45
C ASN A 155 -11.46 -10.94 4.10
N GLY A 156 -11.03 -9.69 3.90
CA GLY A 156 -10.97 -9.03 2.60
C GLY A 156 -12.33 -8.75 1.94
N ARG A 157 -13.42 -8.69 2.72
CA ARG A 157 -14.78 -8.68 2.16
C ARG A 157 -15.32 -7.31 1.80
N ASP A 158 -14.94 -6.26 2.54
CA ASP A 158 -15.50 -4.91 2.40
C ASP A 158 -14.43 -4.01 1.76
N PRO A 159 -14.53 -3.66 0.46
CA PRO A 159 -13.55 -2.78 -0.17
C PRO A 159 -13.55 -1.40 0.48
N PHE A 160 -12.38 -0.77 0.51
CA PHE A 160 -12.22 0.56 1.05
C PHE A 160 -12.19 1.62 -0.06
N GLY A 161 -12.86 2.76 0.16
CA GLY A 161 -12.78 3.94 -0.71
C GLY A 161 -13.57 3.77 -2.01
N VAL A 162 -12.88 3.71 -3.15
CA VAL A 162 -13.49 3.52 -4.47
C VAL A 162 -12.94 2.26 -5.12
N VAL A 163 -13.85 1.52 -5.77
CA VAL A 163 -13.51 0.46 -6.70
C VAL A 163 -14.33 0.67 -7.98
N ILE A 164 -13.64 0.84 -9.10
CA ILE A 164 -14.23 0.95 -10.44
C ILE A 164 -13.69 -0.19 -11.29
N SER A 165 -14.59 -0.95 -11.93
CA SER A 165 -14.23 -2.00 -12.88
C SER A 165 -15.17 -1.96 -14.07
N GLY A 166 -14.62 -2.03 -15.29
CA GLY A 166 -15.39 -1.89 -16.52
C GLY A 166 -16.18 -0.58 -16.63
N GLY A 167 -15.76 0.49 -15.96
CA GLY A 167 -16.48 1.78 -15.92
C GLY A 167 -17.66 1.83 -14.95
N PHE A 168 -17.87 0.80 -14.15
CA PHE A 168 -18.91 0.77 -13.11
C PHE A 168 -18.29 0.86 -11.73
N PHE A 169 -18.89 1.69 -10.87
CA PHE A 169 -18.56 1.71 -9.45
C PHE A 169 -19.08 0.42 -8.80
N VAL A 170 -18.14 -0.31 -8.20
CA VAL A 170 -18.40 -1.44 -7.32
C VAL A 170 -18.50 -0.95 -5.88
N GLU A 171 -17.73 0.08 -5.55
CA GLU A 171 -17.72 0.77 -4.24
C GLU A 171 -17.49 2.28 -4.45
N GLY A 172 -18.11 3.13 -3.62
CA GLY A 172 -17.85 4.57 -3.59
C GLY A 172 -18.51 5.40 -4.71
N ALA A 173 -19.68 5.02 -5.21
CA ALA A 173 -20.38 5.72 -6.30
C ALA A 173 -20.93 7.11 -5.91
N ASP A 174 -21.16 7.36 -4.63
CA ASP A 174 -21.84 8.54 -4.07
C ASP A 174 -20.93 9.43 -3.22
N LEU A 175 -19.60 9.24 -3.31
CA LEU A 175 -18.64 10.03 -2.54
C LEU A 175 -18.57 11.47 -3.06
N THR A 176 -18.93 12.39 -2.17
CA THR A 176 -18.89 13.83 -2.44
C THR A 176 -17.55 14.46 -2.05
N ALA A 177 -16.85 13.86 -1.09
CA ALA A 177 -15.50 14.28 -0.70
C ALA A 177 -14.45 13.64 -1.60
N PRO A 178 -13.36 14.35 -1.95
CA PRO A 178 -12.26 13.75 -2.71
C PRO A 178 -11.58 12.63 -1.93
N VAL A 179 -11.43 11.47 -2.57
CA VAL A 179 -10.72 10.30 -2.03
C VAL A 179 -9.57 9.87 -2.94
N PRO A 180 -8.52 9.22 -2.39
CA PRO A 180 -7.41 8.72 -3.19
C PRO A 180 -7.86 7.76 -4.29
N LEU A 181 -7.27 7.89 -5.47
CA LEU A 181 -7.49 7.01 -6.61
C LEU A 181 -6.20 6.84 -7.39
N ILE A 182 -5.91 5.61 -7.77
CA ILE A 182 -5.12 5.30 -8.96
C ILE A 182 -6.05 4.60 -9.96
N GLY A 183 -6.11 5.08 -11.19
CA GLY A 183 -7.05 4.55 -12.18
C GLY A 183 -6.70 4.87 -13.62
N LEU A 184 -7.30 4.12 -14.53
CA LEU A 184 -7.13 4.21 -15.98
C LEU A 184 -8.47 4.56 -16.62
N ASN A 185 -8.45 5.47 -17.60
CA ASN A 185 -9.61 5.69 -18.46
C ASN A 185 -9.62 4.74 -19.68
N HIS A 186 -10.66 4.81 -20.51
CA HIS A 186 -10.83 3.91 -21.65
C HIS A 186 -9.69 4.04 -22.70
N GLN A 187 -8.99 5.18 -22.73
CA GLN A 187 -7.83 5.39 -23.59
C GLN A 187 -6.56 4.75 -23.01
N GLY A 188 -6.54 4.41 -21.72
CA GLY A 188 -5.37 3.90 -21.01
C GLY A 188 -4.52 4.99 -20.33
N VAL A 189 -5.08 6.20 -20.18
CA VAL A 189 -4.44 7.28 -19.43
C VAL A 189 -4.52 6.98 -17.94
N LEU A 190 -3.39 7.08 -17.24
CA LEU A 190 -3.29 6.95 -15.79
C LEU A 190 -3.64 8.25 -15.08
N PHE A 191 -4.57 8.17 -14.13
CA PHE A 191 -4.92 9.22 -13.19
C PHE A 191 -4.51 8.77 -11.80
N SER A 192 -3.79 9.64 -11.08
CA SER A 192 -3.37 9.42 -9.69
C SER A 192 -3.61 10.70 -8.90
N GLY A 193 -4.32 10.63 -7.79
CA GLY A 193 -4.64 11.81 -6.99
C GLY A 193 -5.87 11.60 -6.12
N LYS A 194 -6.49 12.71 -5.70
CA LYS A 194 -7.74 12.69 -4.92
C LYS A 194 -8.88 13.26 -5.76
N PHE A 195 -9.95 12.49 -5.92
CA PHE A 195 -11.08 12.86 -6.77
C PHE A 195 -12.41 12.53 -6.11
N THR A 196 -13.45 13.28 -6.45
CA THR A 196 -14.84 12.91 -6.14
C THR A 196 -15.34 11.90 -7.16
N SER A 197 -16.42 11.16 -6.84
CA SER A 197 -17.00 10.20 -7.79
C SER A 197 -17.43 10.86 -9.10
N GLN A 198 -17.93 12.10 -9.04
CA GLN A 198 -18.28 12.87 -10.24
C GLN A 198 -17.05 13.15 -11.14
N GLN A 199 -15.92 13.56 -10.56
CA GLN A 199 -14.70 13.79 -11.33
C GLN A 199 -14.21 12.50 -12.01
N MET A 200 -14.33 11.35 -11.35
CA MET A 200 -13.96 10.05 -11.94
C MET A 200 -14.85 9.68 -13.13
N ILE A 201 -16.15 10.01 -13.06
CA ILE A 201 -17.10 9.86 -14.17
C ILE A 201 -16.70 10.77 -15.33
N ASP A 202 -16.42 12.05 -15.04
CA ASP A 202 -16.06 13.06 -16.05
C ASP A 202 -14.73 12.71 -16.75
N MET A 203 -13.80 12.07 -16.04
CA MET A 203 -12.53 11.57 -16.58
C MET A 203 -12.67 10.23 -17.33
N HIS A 204 -13.86 9.63 -17.34
CA HIS A 204 -14.15 8.34 -17.96
C HIS A 204 -13.26 7.19 -17.43
N ILE A 205 -13.02 7.15 -16.11
CA ILE A 205 -12.26 6.07 -15.47
C ILE A 205 -13.00 4.74 -15.68
N VAL A 206 -12.28 3.72 -16.16
CA VAL A 206 -12.81 2.37 -16.42
C VAL A 206 -12.27 1.33 -15.47
N GLU A 207 -11.06 1.52 -14.95
CA GLU A 207 -10.42 0.61 -13.99
C GLU A 207 -9.77 1.48 -12.92
N GLY A 208 -10.16 1.35 -11.65
CA GLY A 208 -9.62 2.22 -10.60
C GLY A 208 -9.87 1.71 -9.19
N ILE A 209 -8.94 2.01 -8.30
CA ILE A 209 -8.97 1.55 -6.90
C ILE A 209 -8.39 2.60 -5.94
N SER A 210 -8.84 2.55 -4.69
CA SER A 210 -8.27 3.32 -3.57
C SER A 210 -7.43 2.43 -2.64
N PHE A 211 -6.37 3.01 -2.06
CA PHE A 211 -5.58 2.43 -0.97
C PHE A 211 -4.97 3.56 -0.10
N TYR A 212 -4.67 3.27 1.17
CA TYR A 212 -3.96 4.18 2.09
C TYR A 212 -2.66 3.54 2.61
N PRO A 213 -1.61 4.34 2.93
CA PRO A 213 -1.56 5.79 2.83
C PRO A 213 -1.19 6.19 1.39
N ALA A 214 -2.06 6.96 0.75
CA ALA A 214 -1.79 7.56 -0.56
C ALA A 214 -0.95 8.81 -0.39
#